data_AF-A0A6C0JBQ5-F1
#
_entry.id   AF-A0A6C0JBQ5-F1
#
_cell.length_a   1.000
_cell.length_b   1.000
_cell.length_c   1.000
_cell.angle_alpha   90.00
_cell.angle_beta   90.00
_cell.angle_gamma   90.00
#
_symmetry.space_group_name_H-M   'P 1'
#
loop_
_entity.id
_entity.type
_entity.pdbx_description
1 polymer ?
#
loop_
_entity_poly.entity_id
_entity_poly.type
_entity_poly.pdbx_seq_one_letter_code
_entity_poly.pdbx_strand_id
1 'polypeptide(L)'
;MFWGTPDTSVHFCEDKYIVSDYIAEYYNTMSALSYVIVGLLLYKTKLKKLSIIIILLGIGTALLHGTLRFYGQWVDEITMLILSFYIIQKLRQMRFDVSTSEWYLFPLILPYFVFERYFSYFFIVFSSLQIYTYTISRKNYDECTREVYYLVKAYSTVLVLSSICWVCDQLFCEYVHEYQLHAVWHVGTALALLFGLVGLII
;
A
#
# COMPACT_ATOMS: atom_id res chain seq x y z
N MET A 1 16.88 5.85 21.15
CA MET A 1 16.29 5.82 19.80
C MET A 1 17.35 6.32 18.83
N PHE A 2 17.78 5.49 17.88
CA PHE A 2 18.88 5.83 16.97
C PHE A 2 18.54 6.99 16.02
N TRP A 3 17.30 7.06 15.53
CA TRP A 3 16.83 8.08 14.57
C TRP A 3 16.22 9.34 15.20
N GLY A 4 16.29 9.49 16.53
CA GLY A 4 15.61 10.56 17.27
C GLY A 4 14.23 10.16 17.77
N THR A 5 13.47 11.13 18.32
CA THR A 5 12.15 10.92 18.93
C THR A 5 11.06 10.73 17.88
N PRO A 6 10.25 9.66 17.90
CA PRO A 6 9.17 9.46 16.93
C PRO A 6 8.28 10.68 16.75
N ASP A 7 8.02 11.05 15.50
CA ASP A 7 7.15 12.19 15.13
C ASP A 7 6.18 11.86 13.99
N THR A 8 5.86 10.57 13.83
CA THR A 8 4.77 10.09 12.98
C THR A 8 3.41 10.40 13.58
N SER A 9 2.38 10.59 12.75
CA SER A 9 1.00 10.82 13.20
C SER A 9 0.20 9.54 13.46
N VAL A 10 0.81 8.37 13.20
CA VAL A 10 0.27 7.03 13.47
C VAL A 10 1.29 6.19 14.25
N HIS A 11 0.78 5.26 15.07
CA HIS A 11 1.57 4.34 15.86
C HIS A 11 1.13 2.90 15.59
N PHE A 12 2.10 2.00 15.40
CA PHE A 12 1.87 0.56 15.19
C PHE A 12 2.27 -0.25 16.41
N CYS A 13 1.79 -1.49 16.49
CA CYS A 13 1.96 -2.33 17.68
C CYS A 13 3.37 -2.82 17.96
N GLU A 14 4.18 -3.04 16.92
CA GLU A 14 5.48 -3.66 17.07
C GLU A 14 6.34 -2.91 18.11
N ASP A 15 6.98 -3.61 19.03
CA ASP A 15 7.81 -2.98 20.05
C ASP A 15 9.08 -2.34 19.45
N LYS A 16 9.40 -1.13 19.92
CA LYS A 16 10.44 -0.32 19.26
C LYS A 16 11.84 -0.75 19.71
N TYR A 17 12.75 -0.97 18.75
CA TYR A 17 14.16 -1.26 18.97
C TYR A 17 14.44 -2.53 19.80
N ILE A 18 13.53 -3.52 19.79
CA ILE A 18 13.72 -4.78 20.53
C ILE A 18 14.65 -5.74 19.77
N VAL A 19 14.51 -5.85 18.45
CA VAL A 19 15.31 -6.76 17.62
C VAL A 19 16.62 -6.12 17.15
N SER A 20 16.64 -4.79 17.00
CA SER A 20 17.79 -4.03 16.49
C SER A 20 17.86 -2.64 17.13
N ASP A 21 19.06 -2.22 17.52
CA ASP A 21 19.30 -0.85 18.02
C ASP A 21 19.17 0.22 16.93
N TYR A 22 19.15 -0.16 15.65
CA TYR A 22 19.14 0.76 14.50
C TYR A 22 17.79 0.83 13.77
N ILE A 23 16.96 -0.20 13.89
CA ILE A 23 15.66 -0.30 13.20
C ILE A 23 14.56 -0.24 14.26
N ALA A 24 13.71 0.79 14.18
CA ALA A 24 12.69 1.02 15.19
C ALA A 24 11.64 -0.11 15.23
N GLU A 25 11.01 -0.45 14.11
CA GLU A 25 10.07 -1.57 14.00
C GLU A 25 10.65 -2.58 13.00
N TYR A 26 11.32 -3.61 13.50
CA TYR A 26 12.10 -4.54 12.69
C TYR A 26 11.26 -5.35 11.70
N TYR A 27 10.19 -6.00 12.15
CA TYR A 27 9.34 -6.85 11.31
C TYR A 27 8.55 -6.01 10.29
N ASN A 28 8.02 -4.86 10.69
CA ASN A 28 7.37 -3.91 9.80
C ASN A 28 8.34 -3.37 8.73
N THR A 29 9.60 -3.09 9.10
CA THR A 29 10.64 -2.66 8.15
C THR A 29 11.02 -3.78 7.18
N MET A 30 11.25 -4.99 7.67
CA MET A 30 11.69 -6.12 6.84
C MET A 30 10.59 -6.59 5.88
N SER A 31 9.33 -6.56 6.31
CA SER A 31 8.18 -6.94 5.47
C SER A 31 7.97 -5.99 4.28
N ALA A 32 8.49 -4.76 4.32
CA ALA A 32 8.48 -3.83 3.20
C ALA A 32 9.23 -4.34 1.95
N LEU A 33 10.16 -5.29 2.13
CA LEU A 33 10.85 -5.98 1.03
C LEU A 33 9.87 -6.70 0.09
N SER A 34 8.69 -7.11 0.59
CA SER A 34 7.66 -7.75 -0.23
C SER A 34 7.22 -6.85 -1.39
N TYR A 35 7.02 -5.55 -1.16
CA TYR A 35 6.73 -4.58 -2.22
C TYR A 35 7.89 -4.47 -3.22
N VAL A 36 9.13 -4.37 -2.73
CA VAL A 36 10.32 -4.28 -3.60
C VAL A 36 10.41 -5.50 -4.52
N ILE A 37 10.20 -6.70 -3.99
CA ILE A 37 10.19 -7.95 -4.76
C ILE A 37 9.08 -7.91 -5.82
N VAL A 38 7.86 -7.55 -5.45
CA VAL A 38 6.72 -7.45 -6.40
C VAL A 38 7.00 -6.45 -7.51
N GLY A 39 7.56 -5.28 -7.17
CA GLY A 39 7.96 -4.29 -8.17
C GLY A 39 9.04 -4.83 -9.10
N LEU A 40 10.07 -5.50 -8.60
CA LEU A 40 11.11 -6.12 -9.43
C LEU A 40 10.55 -7.18 -10.39
N LEU A 41 9.62 -8.03 -9.93
CA LEU A 41 8.94 -9.03 -10.77
C LEU A 41 8.18 -8.37 -11.93
N LEU A 42 7.56 -7.22 -11.70
CA LEU A 42 6.77 -6.50 -12.70
C LEU A 42 7.61 -5.54 -13.57
N TYR A 43 8.89 -5.32 -13.25
CA TYR A 43 9.72 -4.27 -13.87
C TYR A 43 9.92 -4.42 -15.38
N LYS A 44 9.99 -5.67 -15.87
CA LYS A 44 10.20 -5.99 -17.29
C LYS A 44 8.90 -6.14 -18.08
N THR A 45 7.77 -5.77 -17.51
CA THR A 45 6.43 -5.90 -18.13
C THR A 45 5.95 -4.55 -18.68
N LYS A 46 4.76 -4.54 -19.31
CA LYS A 46 4.05 -3.29 -19.71
C LYS A 46 3.67 -2.40 -18.52
N LEU A 47 3.89 -2.85 -17.28
CA LEU A 47 3.61 -2.12 -16.04
C LEU A 47 4.86 -1.48 -15.40
N LYS A 48 5.95 -1.30 -16.15
CA LYS A 48 7.23 -0.72 -15.65
C LYS A 48 7.07 0.57 -14.82
N LYS A 49 6.12 1.44 -15.17
CA LYS A 49 5.86 2.66 -14.39
C LYS A 49 5.32 2.32 -12.98
N LEU A 50 4.29 1.46 -12.91
CA LEU A 50 3.72 0.99 -11.64
C LEU A 50 4.75 0.21 -10.82
N SER A 51 5.60 -0.61 -11.45
CA SER A 51 6.63 -1.35 -10.71
C SER A 51 7.64 -0.43 -10.00
N ILE A 52 8.03 0.68 -10.63
CA ILE A 52 8.93 1.65 -10.00
C ILE A 52 8.25 2.29 -8.79
N ILE A 53 6.96 2.64 -8.92
CA ILE A 53 6.17 3.20 -7.81
C ILE A 53 6.04 2.19 -6.66
N ILE A 54 5.84 0.90 -6.95
CA ILE A 54 5.78 -0.15 -5.91
C ILE A 54 7.14 -0.33 -5.21
N ILE A 55 8.26 -0.23 -5.93
CA ILE A 55 9.58 -0.24 -5.31
C ILE A 55 9.75 0.98 -4.39
N LEU A 56 9.32 2.17 -4.84
CA LEU A 56 9.32 3.38 -4.02
C LEU A 56 8.43 3.23 -2.79
N LEU A 57 7.29 2.53 -2.90
CA LEU A 57 6.42 2.22 -1.77
C LEU A 57 7.19 1.40 -0.74
N GLY A 58 7.82 0.30 -1.15
CA GLY A 58 8.62 -0.52 -0.23
C GLY A 58 9.76 0.24 0.45
N ILE A 59 10.39 1.18 -0.26
CA ILE A 59 11.41 2.06 0.34
C ILE A 59 10.77 3.03 1.35
N GLY A 60 9.63 3.64 1.01
CA GLY A 60 8.87 4.51 1.91
C GLY A 60 8.44 3.78 3.19
N THR A 61 7.84 2.61 3.04
CA THR A 61 7.42 1.75 4.16
C THR A 61 8.63 1.40 5.05
N ALA A 62 9.76 0.99 4.46
CA ALA A 62 10.98 0.70 5.23
C ALA A 62 11.53 1.95 5.95
N LEU A 63 11.47 3.13 5.33
CA LEU A 63 11.88 4.38 5.96
C LEU A 63 10.96 4.78 7.11
N LEU A 64 9.65 4.66 6.94
CA LEU A 64 8.66 4.92 7.99
C LEU A 64 8.92 4.04 9.20
N HIS A 65 8.88 2.72 9.04
CA HIS A 65 8.99 1.77 10.15
C HIS A 65 10.41 1.68 10.71
N GLY A 66 11.43 1.91 9.89
CA GLY A 66 12.81 1.85 10.33
C GLY A 66 13.19 3.03 11.21
N THR A 67 12.60 4.21 10.96
CA THR A 67 13.01 5.46 11.59
C THR A 67 11.95 6.07 12.51
N LEU A 68 10.66 5.81 12.27
CA LEU A 68 9.51 6.48 12.89
C LEU A 68 9.55 8.00 12.75
N ARG A 69 9.95 8.46 11.56
CA ARG A 69 10.11 9.89 11.25
C ARG A 69 9.08 10.36 10.24
N PHE A 70 8.63 11.60 10.37
CA PHE A 70 7.64 12.23 9.48
C PHE A 70 8.03 12.14 7.99
N TYR A 71 9.31 12.28 7.65
CA TYR A 71 9.75 12.19 6.26
C TYR A 71 9.57 10.77 5.69
N GLY A 72 9.71 9.73 6.52
CA GLY A 72 9.44 8.35 6.13
C GLY A 72 7.95 8.14 5.89
N GLN A 73 7.13 8.67 6.79
CA GLN A 73 5.67 8.67 6.64
C GLN A 73 5.24 9.36 5.35
N TRP A 74 5.79 10.53 5.05
CA TRP A 74 5.47 11.25 3.82
C TRP A 74 5.78 10.41 2.57
N VAL A 75 6.96 9.79 2.51
CA VAL A 75 7.33 8.96 1.36
C VAL A 75 6.39 7.77 1.23
N ASP A 76 6.06 7.09 2.33
CA ASP A 76 5.13 5.96 2.33
C ASP A 76 3.72 6.37 1.86
N GLU A 77 3.08 7.29 2.59
CA GLU A 77 1.68 7.68 2.37
C GLU A 77 1.48 8.34 0.99
N ILE A 78 2.37 9.25 0.57
CA ILE A 78 2.28 9.88 -0.75
C ILE A 78 2.46 8.84 -1.86
N THR A 79 3.37 7.88 -1.68
CA THR A 79 3.58 6.83 -2.69
C THR A 79 2.36 5.91 -2.78
N MET A 80 1.68 5.61 -1.67
CA MET A 80 0.40 4.87 -1.69
C MET A 80 -0.69 5.62 -2.48
N LEU A 81 -0.78 6.95 -2.32
CA LEU A 81 -1.74 7.77 -3.08
C LEU A 81 -1.41 7.79 -4.58
N ILE A 82 -0.13 8.00 -4.93
CA ILE A 82 0.34 7.98 -6.33
C ILE A 82 0.09 6.61 -6.96
N LEU A 83 0.40 5.52 -6.25
CA LEU A 83 0.18 4.16 -6.73
C LEU A 83 -1.31 3.92 -7.01
N SER A 84 -2.17 4.29 -6.07
CA SER A 84 -3.62 4.17 -6.21
C SER A 84 -4.14 4.94 -7.41
N PHE A 85 -3.67 6.18 -7.61
CA PHE A 85 -4.02 7.00 -8.77
C PHE A 85 -3.66 6.30 -10.10
N TYR A 86 -2.44 5.79 -10.22
CA TYR A 86 -1.99 5.15 -11.47
C TYR A 86 -2.69 3.82 -11.74
N ILE A 87 -3.03 3.06 -10.70
CA ILE A 87 -3.86 1.86 -10.84
C ILE A 87 -5.26 2.23 -11.36
N ILE A 88 -5.90 3.24 -10.75
CA ILE A 88 -7.20 3.74 -11.20
C ILE A 88 -7.15 4.24 -12.63
N GLN A 89 -6.14 5.04 -12.99
CA GLN A 89 -5.95 5.55 -14.35
C GLN A 89 -5.87 4.39 -15.35
N LYS A 90 -5.11 3.34 -15.03
CA LYS A 90 -4.99 2.14 -15.88
C LYS A 90 -6.31 1.38 -16.00
N LEU A 91 -7.01 1.17 -14.90
CA LEU A 91 -8.30 0.49 -14.88
C LEU A 91 -9.38 1.25 -15.66
N ARG A 92 -9.45 2.58 -15.53
CA ARG A 92 -10.41 3.41 -16.27
C ARG A 92 -10.17 3.34 -17.78
N GLN A 93 -8.91 3.39 -18.20
CA GLN A 93 -8.56 3.21 -19.61
C GLN A 93 -8.95 1.81 -20.11
N MET A 94 -8.66 0.77 -19.34
CA MET A 94 -8.93 -0.62 -19.78
C MET A 94 -10.42 -0.97 -19.78
N ARG A 95 -11.20 -0.46 -18.83
CA ARG A 95 -12.61 -0.86 -18.64
C ARG A 95 -13.62 0.06 -19.33
N PHE A 96 -13.28 1.34 -19.51
CA PHE A 96 -14.21 2.34 -20.05
C PHE A 96 -13.62 3.14 -21.21
N ASP A 97 -12.38 2.85 -21.62
CA ASP A 97 -11.63 3.64 -22.61
C ASP A 97 -11.54 5.14 -22.26
N VAL A 98 -11.57 5.45 -20.95
CA VAL A 98 -11.48 6.83 -20.47
C VAL A 98 -10.08 7.13 -19.94
N SER A 99 -9.40 8.08 -20.58
CA SER A 99 -8.12 8.59 -20.11
C SER A 99 -8.31 9.49 -18.87
N THR A 100 -7.32 9.49 -17.99
CA THR A 100 -7.29 10.35 -16.79
C THR A 100 -6.05 11.22 -16.86
N SER A 101 -6.21 12.53 -16.74
CA SER A 101 -5.08 13.46 -16.78
C SER A 101 -4.19 13.32 -15.54
N GLU A 102 -2.86 13.33 -15.70
CA GLU A 102 -1.92 13.32 -14.57
C GLU A 102 -2.00 14.60 -13.72
N TRP A 103 -2.60 15.67 -14.25
CA TRP A 103 -2.87 16.90 -13.49
C TRP A 103 -3.77 16.68 -12.26
N TYR A 104 -4.54 15.59 -12.22
CA TYR A 104 -5.31 15.21 -11.03
C TYR A 104 -4.45 14.73 -9.85
N LEU A 105 -3.14 14.51 -10.03
CA LEU A 105 -2.22 14.26 -8.91
C LEU A 105 -2.05 15.48 -8.01
N PHE A 106 -2.07 16.70 -8.57
CA PHE A 106 -1.93 17.92 -7.77
C PHE A 106 -3.04 18.07 -6.72
N PRO A 107 -4.33 18.03 -7.06
CA PRO A 107 -5.40 18.11 -6.06
C PRO A 107 -5.47 16.87 -5.16
N LEU A 108 -4.82 15.75 -5.52
CA LEU A 108 -4.70 14.58 -4.65
C LEU A 108 -3.61 14.75 -3.58
N ILE A 109 -2.45 15.32 -3.96
CA ILE A 109 -1.26 15.39 -3.09
C ILE A 109 -1.12 16.73 -2.36
N LEU A 110 -1.49 17.86 -2.96
CA LEU A 110 -1.31 19.16 -2.29
C LEU A 110 -2.09 19.27 -0.97
N PRO A 111 -3.35 18.81 -0.88
CA PRO A 111 -4.06 18.85 0.39
C PRO A 111 -3.43 17.96 1.48
N TYR A 112 -2.73 16.88 1.10
CA TYR A 112 -2.04 16.02 2.07
C TYR A 112 -1.04 16.81 2.91
N PHE A 113 -0.23 17.68 2.31
CA PHE A 113 0.73 18.50 3.06
C PHE A 113 0.09 19.50 4.03
N VAL A 114 -1.17 19.89 3.81
CA VAL A 114 -1.91 20.76 4.72
C VAL A 114 -2.42 19.96 5.92
N PHE A 115 -2.77 18.69 5.72
CA PHE A 115 -3.42 17.83 6.70
C PHE A 115 -2.55 16.66 7.21
N GLU A 116 -1.25 16.62 6.89
CA GLU A 116 -0.31 15.52 7.19
C GLU A 116 -0.26 15.13 8.67
N ARG A 117 -0.57 16.07 9.58
CA ARG A 117 -0.62 15.82 11.03
C ARG A 117 -1.81 14.96 11.43
N TYR A 118 -2.83 14.87 10.58
CA TYR A 118 -4.05 14.11 10.83
C TYR A 118 -4.04 12.85 9.97
N PHE A 119 -3.54 11.74 10.52
CA PHE A 119 -3.54 10.44 9.84
C PHE A 119 -4.92 10.06 9.27
N SER A 120 -6.00 10.45 9.95
CA SER A 120 -7.38 10.25 9.50
C SER A 120 -7.67 10.84 8.13
N TYR A 121 -7.05 11.97 7.75
CA TYR A 121 -7.19 12.55 6.42
C TYR A 121 -6.65 11.60 5.36
N PHE A 122 -5.39 11.18 5.50
CA PHE A 122 -4.78 10.19 4.61
C PHE A 122 -5.61 8.90 4.56
N PHE A 123 -6.00 8.37 5.73
CA PHE A 123 -6.76 7.14 5.82
C PHE A 123 -8.10 7.18 5.07
N ILE A 124 -8.85 8.28 5.17
CA ILE A 124 -10.13 8.46 4.46
C ILE A 124 -9.89 8.54 2.95
N VAL A 125 -8.92 9.34 2.50
CA VAL A 125 -8.60 9.49 1.06
C VAL A 125 -8.15 8.17 0.48
N PHE A 126 -7.17 7.52 1.12
CA PHE A 126 -6.63 6.24 0.70
C PHE A 126 -7.72 5.15 0.63
N SER A 127 -8.53 5.03 1.69
CA SER A 127 -9.63 4.05 1.74
C SER A 127 -10.66 4.30 0.64
N SER A 128 -10.99 5.56 0.37
CA SER A 128 -11.91 5.94 -0.71
C SER A 128 -11.38 5.54 -2.08
N LEU A 129 -10.07 5.72 -2.33
CA LEU A 129 -9.42 5.25 -3.55
C LEU A 129 -9.39 3.73 -3.65
N GLN A 130 -9.19 2.99 -2.55
CA GLN A 130 -9.25 1.53 -2.55
C GLN A 130 -10.65 1.02 -2.87
N ILE A 131 -11.69 1.61 -2.26
CA ILE A 131 -13.09 1.28 -2.56
C ILE A 131 -13.39 1.57 -4.04
N TYR A 132 -12.96 2.72 -4.55
CA TYR A 132 -13.16 3.06 -5.97
C TYR A 132 -12.44 2.08 -6.91
N THR A 133 -11.19 1.74 -6.60
CA THR A 133 -10.41 0.73 -7.34
C THR A 133 -11.14 -0.61 -7.37
N TYR A 134 -11.62 -1.07 -6.21
CA TYR A 134 -12.37 -2.31 -6.09
C TYR A 134 -13.68 -2.28 -6.91
N THR A 135 -14.47 -1.21 -6.80
CA THR A 135 -15.74 -1.09 -7.55
C THR A 135 -15.53 -1.08 -9.08
N ILE A 136 -14.49 -0.39 -9.58
CA ILE A 136 -14.15 -0.45 -11.01
C ILE A 136 -13.66 -1.84 -11.41
N SER A 137 -12.81 -2.46 -10.60
CA SER A 137 -12.23 -3.78 -10.90
C SER A 137 -13.30 -4.87 -11.07
N ARG A 138 -14.46 -4.70 -10.41
CA ARG A 138 -15.61 -5.60 -10.48
C ARG A 138 -16.60 -5.31 -11.60
N LYS A 139 -16.49 -4.20 -12.33
CA LYS A 139 -17.36 -3.97 -13.49
C LYS A 139 -16.96 -4.88 -14.65
N ASN A 140 -17.96 -5.50 -15.28
CA ASN A 140 -17.80 -6.49 -16.36
C ASN A 140 -16.83 -7.62 -15.96
N TYR A 141 -16.87 -7.97 -14.69
CA TYR A 141 -16.01 -8.98 -14.10
C TYR A 141 -16.31 -10.39 -14.62
N ASP A 142 -17.58 -10.68 -14.89
CA ASP A 142 -18.04 -11.99 -15.38
C ASP A 142 -17.70 -12.23 -16.87
N GLU A 143 -17.28 -11.19 -17.59
CA GLU A 143 -16.84 -11.26 -18.99
C GLU A 143 -15.33 -11.55 -19.13
N CYS A 144 -14.59 -11.62 -18.01
CA CYS A 144 -13.16 -11.86 -18.02
C CYS A 144 -12.81 -13.34 -18.27
N THR A 145 -11.59 -13.60 -18.73
CA THR A 145 -11.08 -14.98 -18.84
C THR A 145 -11.02 -15.63 -17.45
N ARG A 146 -11.04 -16.97 -17.43
CA ARG A 146 -11.04 -17.76 -16.19
C ARG A 146 -9.80 -17.46 -15.33
N GLU A 147 -8.67 -17.21 -15.96
CA GLU A 147 -7.40 -16.85 -15.30
C GLU A 147 -7.50 -15.49 -14.60
N VAL A 148 -7.99 -14.46 -15.31
CA VAL A 148 -8.19 -13.11 -14.75
C VAL A 148 -9.19 -13.15 -13.59
N TYR A 149 -10.26 -13.94 -13.73
CA TYR A 149 -11.24 -14.15 -12.67
C TYR A 149 -10.57 -14.68 -11.39
N TYR A 150 -9.79 -15.75 -11.45
CA TYR A 150 -9.16 -16.29 -10.24
C TYR A 150 -8.12 -15.33 -9.64
N LEU A 151 -7.40 -14.56 -10.46
CA LEU A 151 -6.45 -13.56 -9.98
C LEU A 151 -7.14 -12.41 -9.24
N VAL A 152 -8.23 -11.87 -9.76
CA VAL A 152 -8.98 -10.80 -9.09
C VAL A 152 -9.68 -11.32 -7.83
N LYS A 153 -10.17 -12.56 -7.85
CA LYS A 153 -10.70 -13.21 -6.64
C LYS A 153 -9.62 -13.40 -5.57
N ALA A 154 -8.43 -13.85 -5.96
CA ALA A 154 -7.28 -13.98 -5.06
C ALA A 154 -6.86 -12.62 -4.51
N TYR A 155 -6.73 -11.59 -5.36
CA TYR A 155 -6.51 -10.20 -4.97
C TYR A 155 -7.52 -9.75 -3.90
N SER A 156 -8.81 -9.90 -4.17
CA SER A 156 -9.87 -9.45 -3.26
C SER A 156 -9.83 -10.18 -1.92
N THR A 157 -9.57 -11.49 -1.95
CA THR A 157 -9.51 -12.33 -0.74
C THR A 157 -8.32 -11.92 0.12
N VAL A 158 -7.13 -11.81 -0.48
CA VAL A 158 -5.91 -11.44 0.24
C VAL A 158 -6.01 -10.02 0.77
N LEU A 159 -6.54 -9.07 0.00
CA LEU A 159 -6.71 -7.70 0.45
C LEU A 159 -7.62 -7.61 1.69
N VAL A 160 -8.76 -8.32 1.69
CA VAL A 160 -9.67 -8.34 2.85
C VAL A 160 -8.99 -8.93 4.09
N LEU A 161 -8.31 -10.07 3.94
CA LEU A 161 -7.59 -10.70 5.06
C LEU A 161 -6.47 -9.79 5.59
N SER A 162 -5.75 -9.11 4.70
CA SER A 162 -4.73 -8.13 5.08
C SER A 162 -5.37 -6.99 5.85
N SER A 163 -6.47 -6.40 5.35
CA SER A 163 -7.16 -5.29 6.03
C SER A 163 -7.63 -5.67 7.43
N ILE A 164 -8.06 -6.92 7.63
CA ILE A 164 -8.38 -7.43 8.97
C ILE A 164 -7.13 -7.44 9.85
N CYS A 165 -5.97 -7.89 9.35
CA CYS A 165 -4.71 -7.85 10.10
C CYS A 165 -4.36 -6.41 10.52
N TRP A 166 -4.46 -5.44 9.60
CA TRP A 166 -4.20 -4.03 9.91
C TRP A 166 -5.17 -3.47 10.95
N VAL A 167 -6.47 -3.75 10.83
CA VAL A 167 -7.47 -3.28 11.81
C VAL A 167 -7.23 -3.93 13.18
N CYS A 168 -6.88 -5.21 13.21
CA CYS A 168 -6.58 -5.91 14.46
C CYS A 168 -5.34 -5.33 15.14
N ASP A 169 -4.29 -5.03 14.38
CA ASP A 169 -3.10 -4.33 14.87
C ASP A 169 -3.50 -3.00 15.53
N GLN A 170 -4.26 -2.17 14.82
CA GLN A 170 -4.60 -0.82 15.30
C GLN A 170 -5.57 -0.80 16.49
N LEU A 171 -6.51 -1.76 16.59
CA LEU A 171 -7.56 -1.73 17.61
C LEU A 171 -7.35 -2.68 18.79
N PHE A 172 -6.63 -3.79 18.59
CA PHE A 172 -6.52 -4.88 19.56
C PHE A 172 -5.06 -5.17 19.94
N CYS A 173 -4.21 -4.15 19.88
CA CYS A 173 -2.76 -4.24 20.06
C CYS A 173 -2.33 -5.07 21.28
N GLU A 174 -2.96 -4.81 22.43
CA GLU A 174 -2.67 -5.52 23.68
C GLU A 174 -2.78 -7.05 23.55
N TYR A 175 -3.66 -7.54 22.66
CA TYR A 175 -3.92 -8.97 22.46
C TYR A 175 -3.13 -9.57 21.29
N VAL A 176 -2.69 -8.75 20.34
CA VAL A 176 -2.15 -9.24 19.05
C VAL A 176 -0.71 -8.82 18.75
N HIS A 177 -0.08 -8.04 19.63
CA HIS A 177 1.27 -7.50 19.41
C HIS A 177 2.31 -8.59 19.04
N GLU A 178 2.24 -9.77 19.63
CA GLU A 178 3.17 -10.89 19.35
C GLU A 178 3.09 -11.40 17.90
N TYR A 179 1.95 -11.23 17.21
CA TYR A 179 1.71 -11.78 15.87
C TYR A 179 2.22 -10.87 14.74
N GLN A 180 2.68 -9.65 15.06
CA GLN A 180 3.21 -8.70 14.07
C GLN A 180 2.24 -8.49 12.89
N LEU A 181 0.96 -8.28 13.19
CA LEU A 181 -0.10 -8.27 12.18
C LEU A 181 0.07 -7.15 11.14
N HIS A 182 0.72 -6.03 11.50
CA HIS A 182 1.07 -4.98 10.54
C HIS A 182 2.13 -5.44 9.50
N ALA A 183 3.09 -6.26 9.89
CA ALA A 183 4.04 -6.86 8.95
C ALA A 183 3.32 -7.85 8.01
N VAL A 184 2.35 -8.61 8.52
CA VAL A 184 1.48 -9.49 7.71
C VAL A 184 0.65 -8.66 6.73
N TRP A 185 0.16 -7.48 7.14
CA TRP A 185 -0.51 -6.53 6.25
C TRP A 185 0.37 -6.17 5.05
N HIS A 186 1.64 -5.79 5.24
CA HIS A 186 2.55 -5.45 4.12
C HIS A 186 2.72 -6.59 3.12
N VAL A 187 2.99 -7.80 3.62
CA VAL A 187 3.19 -8.97 2.76
C VAL A 187 1.90 -9.29 2.00
N GLY A 188 0.76 -9.24 2.69
CA GLY A 188 -0.54 -9.51 2.11
C GLY A 188 -0.95 -8.49 1.05
N THR A 189 -0.81 -7.19 1.31
CA THR A 189 -1.12 -6.13 0.32
C THR A 189 -0.15 -6.15 -0.86
N ALA A 190 1.13 -6.47 -0.66
CA ALA A 190 2.08 -6.69 -1.76
C ALA A 190 1.65 -7.86 -2.65
N LEU A 191 1.24 -8.98 -2.04
CA LEU A 191 0.73 -10.15 -2.76
C LEU A 191 -0.58 -9.83 -3.51
N ALA A 192 -1.47 -9.06 -2.89
CA ALA A 192 -2.68 -8.58 -3.53
C ALA A 192 -2.31 -7.73 -4.77
N LEU A 193 -1.40 -6.76 -4.64
CA LEU A 193 -0.91 -5.96 -5.78
C LEU A 193 -0.38 -6.85 -6.91
N LEU A 194 0.39 -7.88 -6.58
CA LEU A 194 0.88 -8.83 -7.58
C LEU A 194 -0.27 -9.50 -8.35
N PHE A 195 -1.25 -10.07 -7.65
CA PHE A 195 -2.39 -10.72 -8.29
C PHE A 195 -3.22 -9.78 -9.15
N GLY A 196 -3.54 -8.59 -8.62
CA GLY A 196 -4.32 -7.59 -9.34
C GLY A 196 -3.61 -7.10 -10.61
N LEU A 197 -2.30 -6.83 -10.52
CA LEU A 197 -1.52 -6.30 -11.64
C LEU A 197 -1.16 -7.35 -12.69
N VAL A 198 -0.91 -8.60 -12.30
CA VAL A 198 -0.75 -9.71 -13.25
C VAL A 198 -2.03 -9.89 -14.07
N GLY A 199 -3.20 -9.73 -13.44
CA GLY A 199 -4.49 -9.73 -14.13
C GLY A 199 -4.68 -8.60 -15.15
N LEU A 200 -3.88 -7.53 -15.09
CA LEU A 200 -3.84 -6.47 -16.12
C LEU A 200 -2.82 -6.75 -17.24
N ILE A 201 -1.92 -7.72 -17.01
CA ILE A 201 -0.89 -8.10 -17.98
C ILE A 201 -1.45 -9.05 -19.02
N ILE A 202 -2.07 -10.13 -18.53
CA ILE A 202 -2.71 -11.16 -19.34
C ILE A 202 -3.98 -10.64 -20.02
#